data_AF-A0A7Y2FSE0-F1
#
_entry.id   AF-A0A7Y2FSE0-F1
#
_cell.length_a   1.000
_cell.length_b   1.000
_cell.length_c   1.000
_cell.angle_alpha   90.00
_cell.angle_beta   90.00
_cell.angle_gamma   90.00
#
_symmetry.space_group_name_H-M   'P 1'
#
loop_
_entity.id
_entity.type
_entity.pdbx_description
1 polymer ?
#
loop_
_entity_poly.entity_id
_entity_poly.type
_entity_poly.pdbx_seq_one_letter_code
_entity_poly.pdbx_strand_id
1 'polypeptide(L)'
;MADCFAAAAAAGDVASLLITDPGEPGLMEATARRLLPLAQAGDTAVLIENDCKLALALGADGLEIDSDIKALKDHRATAGADLAIGVNCGADRHLAMEMAEA
;
A
#
# COMPACT_ATOMS: atom_id res chain seq x y z
N MET A 1 1.01 -17.02 4.48
CA MET A 1 0.86 -15.55 4.50
C MET A 1 0.46 -15.04 5.87
N ALA A 2 -0.76 -15.36 6.37
CA ALA A 2 -1.21 -14.88 7.69
C ALA A 2 -0.31 -15.32 8.85
N ASP A 3 0.13 -16.57 8.85
CA ASP A 3 1.05 -17.07 9.89
C ASP A 3 2.42 -16.38 9.84
N CYS A 4 2.90 -16.04 8.63
CA CYS A 4 4.15 -15.30 8.45
C CYS A 4 4.02 -13.87 8.98
N PHE A 5 2.91 -13.18 8.67
CA PHE A 5 2.63 -11.85 9.21
C PHE A 5 2.50 -11.88 10.74
N ALA A 6 1.74 -12.84 11.28
CA ALA A 6 1.58 -12.99 12.72
C ALA A 6 2.93 -13.25 13.42
N ALA A 7 3.80 -14.07 12.82
CA ALA A 7 5.16 -14.28 13.34
C ALA A 7 6.01 -13.00 13.31
N ALA A 8 5.90 -12.20 12.24
CA ALA A 8 6.60 -10.91 12.14
C ALA A 8 6.11 -9.90 13.19
N ALA A 9 4.80 -9.73 13.32
CA ALA A 9 4.19 -8.85 14.32
C ALA A 9 4.44 -9.31 15.76
N ALA A 10 4.60 -10.62 16.00
CA ALA A 10 5.00 -11.14 17.31
C ALA A 10 6.49 -10.91 17.61
N ALA A 11 7.33 -10.77 16.60
CA ALA A 11 8.77 -10.57 16.75
C ALA A 11 9.16 -9.10 17.00
N GLY A 12 8.27 -8.16 16.69
CA GLY A 12 8.50 -6.73 16.91
C GLY A 12 7.34 -5.87 16.38
N ASP A 13 7.44 -4.57 16.65
CA ASP A 13 6.47 -3.59 16.17
C ASP A 13 6.53 -3.47 14.63
N VAL A 14 5.37 -3.61 13.99
CA VAL A 14 5.22 -3.49 12.53
C VAL A 14 4.31 -2.29 12.25
N ALA A 15 4.92 -1.17 11.88
CA ALA A 15 4.18 0.07 11.63
C ALA A 15 3.29 -0.02 10.37
N SER A 16 3.75 -0.72 9.33
CA SER A 16 3.01 -0.84 8.07
C SER A 16 3.29 -2.13 7.30
N LEU A 17 2.31 -2.56 6.52
CA LEU A 17 2.35 -3.70 5.62
C LEU A 17 1.92 -3.27 4.20
N LEU A 18 2.75 -3.53 3.19
CA LEU A 18 2.37 -3.39 1.79
C LEU A 18 1.91 -4.74 1.23
N ILE A 19 0.74 -4.77 0.60
CA ILE A 19 0.26 -5.91 -0.19
C ILE A 19 0.60 -5.65 -1.66
N THR A 20 1.56 -6.42 -2.17
CA THR A 20 2.05 -6.33 -3.56
C THR A 20 1.25 -7.23 -4.50
N ASP A 21 1.20 -6.88 -5.78
CA ASP A 21 0.64 -7.71 -6.85
C ASP A 21 1.66 -8.80 -7.26
N PRO A 22 1.36 -10.09 -7.04
CA PRO A 22 2.25 -11.17 -7.46
C PRO A 22 2.18 -11.48 -8.97
N GLY A 23 1.39 -10.73 -9.75
CA GLY A 23 1.14 -10.98 -11.17
C GLY A 23 0.16 -12.13 -11.42
N GLU A 24 -0.56 -12.57 -10.39
CA GLU A 24 -1.60 -13.60 -10.48
C GLU A 24 -2.99 -12.97 -10.29
N PRO A 25 -3.89 -13.07 -11.29
CA PRO A 25 -5.20 -12.43 -11.24
C PRO A 25 -5.99 -12.78 -9.97
N GLY A 26 -6.40 -11.75 -9.23
CA GLY A 26 -7.23 -11.88 -8.03
C GLY A 26 -6.49 -12.30 -6.75
N LEU A 27 -5.21 -12.69 -6.84
CA LEU A 27 -4.44 -13.11 -5.66
C LEU A 27 -4.16 -11.93 -4.72
N MET A 28 -3.91 -10.73 -5.26
CA MET A 28 -3.73 -9.51 -4.47
C MET A 28 -4.98 -9.18 -3.64
N GLU A 29 -6.16 -9.15 -4.27
CA GLU A 29 -7.43 -8.90 -3.57
C GLU A 29 -7.71 -9.98 -2.51
N ALA A 30 -7.53 -11.26 -2.84
CA ALA A 30 -7.73 -12.35 -1.90
C ALA A 30 -6.78 -12.24 -0.68
N THR A 31 -5.54 -11.81 -0.92
CA THR A 31 -4.54 -11.58 0.13
C THR A 31 -4.92 -10.39 1.00
N ALA A 32 -5.28 -9.26 0.38
CA ALA A 32 -5.68 -8.04 1.07
C ALA A 32 -6.91 -8.28 1.97
N ARG A 33 -7.94 -8.95 1.46
CA ARG A 33 -9.15 -9.31 2.25
C ARG A 33 -8.83 -10.14 3.49
N ARG A 34 -7.76 -10.95 3.45
CA ARG A 34 -7.34 -11.78 4.57
C ARG A 34 -6.45 -11.04 5.56
N LEU A 35 -5.48 -10.26 5.09
CA LEU A 35 -4.47 -9.65 5.95
C LEU A 35 -4.89 -8.30 6.51
N LEU A 36 -5.66 -7.51 5.75
CA LEU A 36 -6.03 -6.15 6.14
C LEU A 36 -6.68 -6.06 7.54
N PRO A 37 -7.75 -6.83 7.86
CA PRO A 37 -8.35 -6.75 9.19
C PRO A 37 -7.44 -7.29 10.30
N LEU A 38 -6.54 -8.23 9.99
CA LEU A 38 -5.60 -8.78 10.98
C LEU A 38 -4.50 -7.78 11.32
N ALA A 39 -3.98 -7.08 10.31
CA ALA A 39 -2.95 -6.06 10.46
C ALA A 39 -3.50 -4.82 11.17
N GLN A 40 -4.64 -4.31 10.73
CA GLN A 40 -5.26 -3.14 11.37
C GLN A 40 -5.70 -3.42 12.81
N ALA A 41 -6.15 -4.64 13.14
CA ALA A 41 -6.44 -5.02 14.52
C ALA A 41 -5.19 -5.05 15.43
N GLY A 42 -3.99 -5.14 14.83
CA GLY A 42 -2.70 -5.05 15.50
C GLY A 42 -2.03 -3.67 15.37
N ASP A 43 -2.79 -2.63 15.04
CA ASP A 43 -2.30 -1.26 14.81
C ASP A 43 -1.25 -1.13 13.68
N THR A 44 -1.22 -2.07 12.74
CA THR A 44 -0.39 -2.02 11.54
C THR A 44 -1.17 -1.39 10.38
N ALA A 45 -0.66 -0.29 9.82
CA ALA A 45 -1.24 0.34 8.63
C ALA A 45 -1.07 -0.54 7.39
N VAL A 46 -2.08 -0.63 6.53
CA VAL A 46 -2.05 -1.47 5.33
C VAL A 46 -2.09 -0.64 4.07
N LEU A 47 -1.14 -0.88 3.18
CA LEU A 47 -1.07 -0.27 1.85
C LEU A 47 -1.34 -1.32 0.78
N ILE A 48 -2.01 -0.90 -0.30
CA ILE A 48 -2.20 -1.68 -1.52
C ILE A 48 -1.28 -1.14 -2.60
N GLU A 49 -0.63 -2.02 -3.35
CA GLU A 49 0.20 -1.64 -4.50
C GLU A 49 -0.66 -1.35 -5.74
N ASN A 50 -0.45 -0.20 -6.38
CA ASN A 50 -0.93 0.19 -7.71
C ASN A 50 -2.46 0.12 -7.98
N ASP A 51 -3.30 -0.29 -7.02
CA ASP A 51 -4.75 -0.37 -7.16
C ASP A 51 -5.48 0.49 -6.11
N CYS A 52 -5.59 1.79 -6.41
CA CYS A 52 -6.31 2.76 -5.58
C CYS A 52 -7.78 2.41 -5.36
N LYS A 53 -8.44 1.81 -6.38
CA LYS A 53 -9.86 1.43 -6.25
C LYS A 53 -10.01 0.30 -5.25
N LEU A 54 -9.12 -0.70 -5.31
CA LEU A 54 -9.09 -1.79 -4.34
C LEU A 54 -8.75 -1.28 -2.93
N ALA A 55 -7.77 -0.38 -2.79
CA ALA A 55 -7.41 0.24 -1.52
C ALA A 55 -8.64 0.91 -0.86
N LEU A 56 -9.35 1.76 -1.62
CA LEU A 56 -10.58 2.41 -1.14
C LEU A 56 -11.69 1.39 -0.83
N ALA A 57 -11.89 0.40 -1.71
CA ALA A 57 -12.95 -0.59 -1.55
C ALA A 57 -12.75 -1.50 -0.32
N LEU A 58 -11.50 -1.76 0.07
CA LEU A 58 -11.17 -2.59 1.22
C LEU A 58 -10.91 -1.79 2.49
N GLY A 59 -10.85 -0.46 2.43
CA GLY A 59 -10.54 0.39 3.58
C GLY A 59 -9.08 0.30 4.00
N ALA A 60 -8.17 0.21 3.03
CA ALA A 60 -6.73 0.29 3.30
C ALA A 60 -6.34 1.71 3.73
N ASP A 61 -5.26 1.80 4.52
CA ASP A 61 -4.75 3.06 5.06
C ASP A 61 -3.95 3.85 4.02
N GLY A 62 -3.40 3.16 3.01
CA GLY A 62 -2.65 3.81 1.95
C GLY A 62 -2.57 3.03 0.64
N LEU A 63 -1.91 3.68 -0.30
CA LEU A 63 -1.58 3.19 -1.63
C LEU A 63 -0.08 3.40 -1.83
N GLU A 64 0.62 2.39 -2.35
CA GLU A 64 1.95 2.58 -2.93
C GLU A 64 1.83 2.49 -4.45
N ILE A 65 2.47 3.40 -5.18
CA ILE A 65 2.51 3.38 -6.65
C ILE A 65 3.94 3.41 -7.17
N ASP A 66 4.11 2.97 -8.41
CA ASP A 66 5.36 3.19 -9.14
C ASP A 66 5.61 4.68 -9.41
N SER A 67 6.88 5.05 -9.64
CA SER A 67 7.30 6.43 -9.89
C SER A 67 6.84 6.97 -11.25
N ASP A 68 5.58 7.38 -11.30
CA ASP A 68 4.94 8.05 -12.45
C ASP A 68 4.12 9.26 -11.95
N ILE A 69 4.54 10.47 -12.35
CA ILE A 69 3.88 11.73 -11.98
C ILE A 69 2.42 11.76 -12.45
N LYS A 70 2.12 11.22 -13.64
CA LYS A 70 0.76 11.19 -14.16
C LYS A 70 -0.09 10.24 -13.31
N ALA A 71 0.44 9.07 -12.98
CA ALA A 71 -0.26 8.11 -12.12
C ALA A 71 -0.52 8.70 -10.72
N LEU A 72 0.45 9.40 -10.13
CA LEU A 72 0.29 10.07 -8.83
C LEU A 72 -0.89 11.05 -8.84
N LYS A 73 -0.99 11.89 -9.88
CA LYS A 73 -2.09 12.86 -10.02
C LYS A 73 -3.44 12.18 -10.21
N ASP A 74 -3.49 11.17 -11.07
CA ASP A 74 -4.71 10.40 -11.33
C ASP A 74 -5.20 9.67 -10.06
N HIS A 75 -4.28 9.08 -9.29
CA HIS A 75 -4.59 8.43 -8.03
C HIS A 75 -4.98 9.41 -6.93
N ARG A 76 -4.30 10.55 -6.78
CA ARG A 76 -4.69 11.58 -5.80
C ARG A 76 -6.10 12.13 -6.08
N ALA A 77 -6.45 12.33 -7.35
CA ALA A 77 -7.81 12.73 -7.73
C ALA A 77 -8.88 11.69 -7.33
N THR A 78 -8.53 10.40 -7.43
CA THR A 78 -9.43 9.29 -7.06
C THR A 78 -9.51 9.09 -5.54
N ALA A 79 -8.37 9.18 -4.85
CA ALA A 79 -8.22 8.83 -3.46
C ALA A 79 -8.72 9.92 -2.48
N GLY A 80 -8.86 11.15 -2.95
CA GLY A 80 -9.20 12.29 -2.11
C GLY A 80 -8.04 12.69 -1.19
N ALA A 81 -8.36 13.41 -0.12
CA ALA A 81 -7.37 13.97 0.80
C ALA A 81 -6.89 12.97 1.86
N ASP A 82 -7.68 11.94 2.17
CA ASP A 82 -7.48 11.14 3.37
C ASP A 82 -6.60 9.91 3.15
N LEU A 83 -6.55 9.36 1.94
CA LEU A 83 -5.69 8.20 1.65
C LEU A 83 -4.22 8.62 1.55
N ALA A 84 -3.36 7.95 2.30
CA ALA A 84 -1.91 8.09 2.13
C ALA A 84 -1.49 7.52 0.76
N ILE A 85 -0.64 8.24 0.04
CA ILE A 85 -0.06 7.76 -1.23
C ILE A 85 1.46 7.85 -1.11
N GLY A 86 2.11 6.69 -1.12
CA GLY A 86 3.56 6.54 -1.25
C GLY A 86 3.95 6.26 -2.70
N VAL A 87 5.17 6.64 -3.07
CA VAL A 87 5.72 6.39 -4.40
C VAL A 87 7.03 5.63 -4.26
N ASN A 88 7.12 4.46 -4.91
CA ASN A 88 8.35 3.70 -4.99
C ASN A 88 9.30 4.34 -6.01
N CYS A 89 10.28 5.09 -5.50
CA CYS A 89 11.31 5.76 -6.31
C CYS A 89 12.61 4.95 -6.41
N GLY A 90 12.62 3.70 -5.92
CA GLY A 90 13.81 2.88 -5.83
C GLY A 90 14.96 3.56 -5.08
N ALA A 91 16.16 3.54 -5.67
CA ALA A 91 17.36 4.14 -5.10
C ALA A 91 17.60 5.59 -5.54
N ASP A 92 16.70 6.19 -6.32
CA ASP A 92 16.87 7.54 -6.85
C ASP A 92 16.29 8.59 -5.90
N ARG A 93 17.20 9.25 -5.17
CA ARG A 93 16.84 10.34 -4.26
C ARG A 93 16.28 11.56 -4.97
N HIS A 94 16.77 11.88 -6.18
CA HIS A 94 16.30 13.05 -6.90
C HIS A 94 14.86 12.85 -7.36
N LEU A 95 14.57 11.66 -7.91
CA LEU A 95 13.22 11.26 -8.27
C LEU A 95 12.27 11.32 -7.06
N ALA A 96 12.72 10.85 -5.89
CA ALA A 96 11.92 10.95 -4.67
C ALA A 96 11.56 12.40 -4.28
N MET A 97 12.46 13.37 -4.54
CA MET A 97 12.16 14.79 -4.32
C MET A 97 11.17 15.32 -5.36
N GLU A 98 11.33 14.97 -6.63
CA GLU A 98 10.41 15.39 -7.69
C GLU A 98 8.99 14.84 -7.45
N MET A 99 8.86 13.57 -7.06
CA MET A 99 7.56 12.96 -6.76
C MET A 99 6.90 13.59 -5.53
N ALA A 100 7.67 14.09 -4.57
CA ALA A 100 7.14 14.77 -3.38
C ALA A 100 6.64 16.19 -3.65
N GLU A 101 7.10 16.84 -4.73
CA GLU A 101 6.69 18.19 -5.14
C GLU A 101 5.54 18.20 -6.17
N ALA A 102 5.20 17.05 -6.74
CA ALA A 102 4.27 16.89 -7.87
C ALA A 102 2.78 16.97 -7.51
#